data_AF-A0A919J7Y8-F1
#
_entry.id   AF-A0A919J7Y8-F1
#
_cell.length_a   1.000
_cell.length_b   1.000
_cell.length_c   1.000
_cell.angle_alpha   90.00
_cell.angle_beta   90.00
_cell.angle_gamma   90.00
#
_symmetry.space_group_name_H-M   'P 1'
#
loop_
_entity.id
_entity.type
_entity.pdbx_description
1 polymer ?
#
loop_
_entity_poly.entity_id
_entity_poly.type
_entity_poly.pdbx_seq_one_letter_code
_entity_poly.pdbx_strand_id
1 'polypeptide(L)'
;MRLNADAAVSPAVSPPGDVVGKITVGYQGWFSAAGDGAPINGWWHYSQDWGAMPSPGNKAIKSWPDVRDYTRTYRTGFADLGNGQPASLFSSYDQQTVDTHFRWMQENGLDTAALQRFDPTGGEGPTRDAVTARVRNAAETYGRKSPRLGPSVRRARRKPRPDRSHGPGTA
;
A
#
# COMPACT_ATOMS: atom_id res chain seq x y z
N MET A 1 29.64 2.58 -48.81
CA MET A 1 29.17 3.03 -47.48
C MET A 1 27.98 2.14 -47.10
N ARG A 2 28.18 1.16 -46.20
CA ARG A 2 27.09 0.28 -45.73
C ARG A 2 26.62 0.81 -44.38
N LEU A 3 25.35 1.17 -44.29
CA LEU A 3 24.70 1.53 -43.02
C LEU A 3 24.48 0.22 -42.26
N ASN A 4 25.13 0.06 -41.10
CA ASN A 4 24.76 -0.96 -40.13
C ASN A 4 23.46 -0.52 -39.48
N ALA A 5 22.43 -1.36 -39.57
CA ALA A 5 21.18 -1.16 -38.88
C ALA A 5 21.44 -1.09 -37.36
N ASP A 6 20.94 -0.03 -36.73
CA ASP A 6 20.84 0.08 -35.28
C ASP A 6 20.06 -1.13 -34.78
N ALA A 7 20.75 -2.06 -34.12
CA ALA A 7 20.10 -3.14 -33.41
C ALA A 7 19.31 -2.51 -32.26
N ALA A 8 17.99 -2.52 -32.38
CA ALA A 8 17.09 -2.13 -31.29
C ALA A 8 17.44 -2.95 -30.05
N VAL A 9 18.07 -2.31 -29.07
CA VAL A 9 18.35 -2.91 -27.76
C VAL A 9 17.00 -3.13 -27.09
N SER A 10 16.49 -4.35 -27.18
CA SER A 10 15.39 -4.79 -26.32
C SER A 10 15.88 -4.69 -24.88
N PRO A 11 15.22 -3.91 -23.99
CA PRO A 11 15.65 -3.86 -22.61
C PRO A 11 15.49 -5.27 -22.04
N ALA A 12 16.62 -5.91 -21.73
CA ALA A 12 16.63 -7.20 -21.06
C ALA A 12 15.76 -7.08 -19.81
N VAL A 13 14.74 -7.93 -19.70
CA VAL A 13 13.91 -7.99 -18.49
C VAL A 13 14.83 -8.45 -17.37
N SER A 14 15.20 -7.52 -16.50
CA SER A 14 16.08 -7.81 -15.38
C SER A 14 15.47 -8.89 -14.48
N PRO A 15 16.29 -9.82 -13.94
CA PRO A 15 15.81 -10.94 -13.15
C PRO A 15 14.83 -10.55 -12.02
N PRO A 16 14.03 -11.50 -11.52
CA PRO A 16 13.28 -11.30 -10.28
C PRO A 16 14.21 -10.80 -9.16
N GLY A 17 13.87 -9.66 -8.55
CA GLY A 17 14.71 -8.98 -7.55
C GLY A 17 15.60 -7.84 -8.07
N ASP A 18 15.75 -7.69 -9.39
CA ASP A 18 16.56 -6.61 -9.97
C ASP A 18 15.72 -5.35 -10.32
N VAL A 19 16.29 -4.17 -10.11
CA VAL A 19 15.73 -2.83 -10.40
C VAL A 19 16.39 -2.17 -11.63
N VAL A 20 17.44 -2.76 -12.20
CA VAL A 20 18.08 -2.24 -13.41
C VAL A 20 17.07 -2.14 -14.55
N GLY A 21 17.04 -1.01 -15.26
CA GLY A 21 16.10 -0.77 -16.36
C GLY A 21 14.63 -0.63 -15.93
N LYS A 22 14.36 -0.42 -14.63
CA LYS A 22 13.02 -0.29 -14.07
C LYS A 22 12.78 1.08 -13.47
N ILE A 23 11.59 1.64 -13.68
CA ILE A 23 11.19 2.89 -13.03
C ILE A 23 10.79 2.57 -11.59
N THR A 24 11.57 3.09 -10.64
CA THR A 24 11.34 2.90 -9.21
C THR A 24 10.88 4.20 -8.57
N VAL A 25 9.77 4.14 -7.84
CA VAL A 25 9.23 5.26 -7.07
C VAL A 25 9.32 4.98 -5.58
N GLY A 26 9.62 6.01 -4.80
CA GLY A 26 9.48 5.96 -3.35
C GLY A 26 7.99 5.95 -2.99
N TYR A 27 7.59 5.05 -2.10
CA TYR A 27 6.20 4.91 -1.67
C TYR A 27 6.06 5.17 -0.18
N GLN A 28 5.21 6.13 0.17
CA GLN A 28 4.85 6.49 1.54
C GLN A 28 3.40 6.08 1.81
N GLY A 29 3.20 5.18 2.77
CA GLY A 29 1.88 4.68 3.16
C GLY A 29 1.50 5.10 4.58
N TRP A 30 1.77 6.35 4.97
CA TRP A 30 1.69 6.78 6.36
C TRP A 30 0.46 7.63 6.72
N PHE A 31 -0.42 7.92 5.76
CA PHE A 31 -1.61 8.71 6.04
C PHE A 31 -2.68 7.83 6.71
N SER A 32 -3.23 8.28 7.83
CA SER A 32 -4.34 7.60 8.51
C SER A 32 -5.45 8.58 8.87
N ALA A 33 -6.64 8.05 9.09
CA ALA A 33 -7.80 8.82 9.53
C ALA A 33 -8.43 8.19 10.76
N ALA A 34 -9.04 8.99 11.64
CA ALA A 34 -9.82 8.43 12.74
C ALA A 34 -10.99 7.57 12.16
N GLY A 35 -11.17 6.36 12.69
CA GLY A 35 -12.19 5.42 12.22
C GLY A 35 -11.82 4.59 10.99
N ASP A 36 -10.58 4.66 10.50
CA ASP A 36 -10.10 3.79 9.40
C ASP A 36 -9.78 2.36 9.84
N GLY A 37 -9.68 2.12 11.14
CA GLY A 37 -9.33 0.83 11.75
C GLY A 37 -7.82 0.65 11.98
N ALA A 38 -7.00 1.67 11.71
CA ALA A 38 -5.59 1.69 12.04
C ALA A 38 -5.39 1.73 13.56
N PRO A 39 -4.39 1.02 14.11
CA PRO A 39 -4.05 1.09 15.54
C PRO A 39 -3.76 2.51 16.05
N ILE A 40 -3.24 3.39 15.18
CA ILE A 40 -2.99 4.80 15.53
C ILE A 40 -4.29 5.60 15.76
N ASN A 41 -5.40 5.16 15.17
CA ASN A 41 -6.76 5.70 15.31
C ASN A 41 -6.83 7.24 15.39
N GLY A 42 -6.22 7.91 14.41
CA GLY A 42 -6.13 9.36 14.37
C GLY A 42 -5.73 9.86 12.99
N TRP A 43 -5.70 11.18 12.84
CA TRP A 43 -5.44 11.90 11.59
C TRP A 43 -3.95 12.11 11.34
N TRP A 44 -3.20 11.01 11.29
CA TRP A 44 -1.75 11.03 11.16
C TRP A 44 -1.31 11.53 9.78
N HIS A 45 -0.30 12.42 9.78
CA HIS A 45 0.16 13.18 8.61
C HIS A 45 -0.87 14.11 7.94
N TYR A 46 -2.09 14.23 8.48
CA TYR A 46 -3.11 15.16 7.95
C TYR A 46 -3.29 16.43 8.79
N SER A 47 -3.10 16.33 10.10
CA SER A 47 -3.27 17.43 11.06
C SER A 47 -2.06 17.61 11.98
N GLN A 48 -2.00 18.76 12.68
CA GLN A 48 -0.96 19.03 13.68
C GLN A 48 -1.31 18.35 15.00
N ASP A 49 -2.54 18.56 15.46
CA ASP A 49 -3.17 17.72 16.46
C ASP A 49 -3.82 16.52 15.76
N TRP A 50 -3.12 15.39 15.80
CA TRP A 50 -3.55 14.14 15.15
C TRP A 50 -4.76 13.49 15.84
N GLY A 51 -5.07 13.85 17.09
CA GLY A 51 -6.26 13.39 17.80
C GLY A 51 -7.53 14.11 17.35
N ALA A 52 -7.39 15.28 16.73
CA ALA A 52 -8.51 16.08 16.23
C ALA A 52 -8.63 16.04 14.70
N MET A 53 -9.87 16.22 14.22
CA MET A 53 -10.18 16.23 12.80
C MET A 53 -9.46 17.38 12.06
N PRO A 54 -8.94 17.13 10.83
CA PRO A 54 -8.38 18.18 9.99
C PRO A 54 -9.41 19.26 9.71
N SER A 55 -8.99 20.52 9.87
CA SER A 55 -9.83 21.69 9.70
C SER A 55 -8.97 22.90 9.32
N PRO A 56 -9.57 24.05 8.96
CA PRO A 56 -8.79 25.28 8.74
C PRO A 56 -7.88 25.64 9.92
N GLY A 57 -8.27 25.32 11.16
CA GLY A 57 -7.48 25.55 12.37
C GLY A 57 -6.49 24.43 12.73
N ASN A 58 -6.67 23.22 12.21
CA ASN A 58 -5.82 22.06 12.52
C ASN A 58 -5.44 21.31 11.23
N LYS A 59 -4.28 21.62 10.65
CA LYS A 59 -3.86 21.05 9.36
C LYS A 59 -2.36 20.94 9.22
N ALA A 60 -1.92 19.82 8.65
CA ALA A 60 -0.56 19.63 8.14
C ALA A 60 -0.54 19.50 6.61
N ILE A 61 -1.68 19.17 5.99
CA ILE A 61 -1.86 19.10 4.54
C ILE A 61 -1.54 20.44 3.85
N LYS A 62 -0.81 20.36 2.73
CA LYS A 62 -0.46 21.49 1.87
C LYS A 62 -1.18 21.48 0.53
N SER A 63 -1.57 20.29 0.08
CA SER A 63 -2.29 20.06 -1.17
C SER A 63 -3.43 19.07 -0.91
N TRP A 64 -4.55 19.29 -1.59
CA TRP A 64 -5.72 18.43 -1.48
C TRP A 64 -5.59 17.22 -2.42
N PRO A 65 -5.73 15.97 -1.93
CA PRO A 65 -5.71 14.82 -2.82
C PRO A 65 -6.98 14.77 -3.66
N ASP A 66 -6.84 14.37 -4.91
CA ASP A 66 -7.99 13.94 -5.70
C ASP A 66 -8.45 12.58 -5.17
N VAL A 67 -9.71 12.51 -4.77
CA VAL A 67 -10.28 11.32 -4.13
C VAL A 67 -11.31 10.57 -4.98
N ARG A 68 -11.44 10.90 -6.26
CA ARG A 68 -12.48 10.34 -7.14
C ARG A 68 -12.41 8.83 -7.34
N ASP A 69 -11.22 8.25 -7.22
CA ASP A 69 -10.99 6.81 -7.42
C ASP A 69 -11.07 5.99 -6.11
N TYR A 70 -11.22 6.64 -4.95
CA TYR A 70 -11.35 5.92 -3.68
C TYR A 70 -12.81 5.62 -3.37
N THR A 71 -13.09 4.37 -3.05
CA THR A 71 -14.44 3.96 -2.63
C THR A 71 -14.71 4.29 -1.16
N ARG A 72 -13.64 4.49 -0.37
CA ARG A 72 -13.73 4.89 1.04
C ARG A 72 -12.88 6.14 1.26
N THR A 73 -13.51 7.15 1.84
CA THR A 73 -12.86 8.40 2.24
C THR A 73 -13.41 8.84 3.59
N TYR A 74 -12.70 9.78 4.21
CA TYR A 74 -12.97 10.26 5.56
C TYR A 74 -13.22 11.76 5.51
N ARG A 75 -14.41 12.17 5.91
CA ARG A 75 -14.84 13.57 5.93
C ARG A 75 -13.98 14.36 6.91
N THR A 76 -13.57 15.56 6.49
CA THR A 76 -12.85 16.51 7.33
C THR A 76 -13.77 17.62 7.84
N GLY A 77 -13.23 18.50 8.68
CA GLY A 77 -13.90 19.72 9.16
C GLY A 77 -13.72 20.93 8.24
N PHE A 78 -13.19 20.75 7.03
CA PHE A 78 -13.21 21.79 6.01
C PHE A 78 -14.61 21.92 5.39
N ALA A 79 -14.91 23.10 4.86
CA ALA A 79 -16.08 23.29 4.02
C ALA A 79 -15.99 22.40 2.77
N ASP A 80 -17.12 22.20 2.09
CA ASP A 80 -17.14 21.52 0.81
C ASP A 80 -16.21 22.19 -0.20
N LEU A 81 -15.66 21.37 -1.09
CA LEU A 81 -14.79 21.82 -2.15
C LEU A 81 -15.57 22.73 -3.11
N GLY A 82 -14.87 23.53 -3.93
CA GLY A 82 -15.51 24.48 -4.85
C GLY A 82 -16.47 23.84 -5.87
N ASN A 83 -16.44 22.52 -6.03
CA ASN A 83 -17.37 21.74 -6.85
C ASN A 83 -18.56 21.14 -6.06
N GLY A 84 -18.75 21.55 -4.80
CA GLY A 84 -19.80 21.06 -3.90
C GLY A 84 -19.56 19.67 -3.32
N GLN A 85 -18.44 19.02 -3.64
CA GLN A 85 -18.13 17.70 -3.09
C GLN A 85 -17.60 17.80 -1.66
N PRO A 86 -17.83 16.78 -0.82
CA PRO A 86 -17.25 16.76 0.49
C PRO A 86 -15.71 16.82 0.45
N ALA A 87 -15.11 17.75 1.20
CA ALA A 87 -13.71 17.72 1.59
C ALA A 87 -13.41 16.48 2.45
N SER A 88 -13.14 15.36 1.78
CA SER A 88 -12.71 14.09 2.36
C SER A 88 -11.28 13.72 1.96
N LEU A 89 -10.60 12.96 2.81
CA LEU A 89 -9.25 12.44 2.59
C LEU A 89 -9.27 10.90 2.54
N PHE A 90 -8.28 10.27 1.93
CA PHE A 90 -8.13 8.81 1.95
C PHE A 90 -7.43 8.36 3.25
N SER A 91 -7.31 7.04 3.47
CA SER A 91 -6.36 6.48 4.43
C SER A 91 -5.45 5.48 3.73
N SER A 92 -4.12 5.58 3.93
CA SER A 92 -3.15 4.58 3.47
C SER A 92 -3.33 3.24 4.17
N TYR A 93 -4.09 3.19 5.27
CA TYR A 93 -4.44 1.96 5.96
C TYR A 93 -5.50 1.15 5.21
N ASP A 94 -6.35 1.76 4.40
CA ASP A 94 -7.34 1.02 3.62
C ASP A 94 -6.66 0.25 2.47
N GLN A 95 -7.01 -1.04 2.30
CA GLN A 95 -6.48 -1.84 1.19
C GLN A 95 -6.86 -1.23 -0.16
N GLN A 96 -8.09 -0.72 -0.29
CA GLN A 96 -8.58 -0.11 -1.54
C GLN A 96 -7.75 1.12 -1.96
N THR A 97 -7.24 1.91 -1.01
CA THR A 97 -6.32 3.02 -1.28
C THR A 97 -5.02 2.50 -1.88
N VAL A 98 -4.40 1.50 -1.23
CA VAL A 98 -3.13 0.92 -1.71
C VAL A 98 -3.31 0.28 -3.08
N ASP A 99 -4.42 -0.43 -3.29
CA ASP A 99 -4.75 -1.02 -4.59
C ASP A 99 -4.91 0.05 -5.67
N THR A 100 -5.57 1.17 -5.36
CA THR A 100 -5.73 2.30 -6.28
C THR A 100 -4.37 2.88 -6.69
N HIS A 101 -3.46 3.08 -5.74
CA HIS A 101 -2.11 3.56 -6.04
C HIS A 101 -1.34 2.60 -6.94
N PHE A 102 -1.42 1.29 -6.67
CA PHE A 102 -0.73 0.28 -7.46
C PHE A 102 -1.34 0.06 -8.84
N ARG A 103 -2.66 0.25 -8.98
CA ARG A 103 -3.33 0.35 -10.28
C ARG A 103 -2.79 1.53 -11.08
N TRP A 104 -2.70 2.72 -10.50
CA TRP A 104 -2.14 3.89 -11.19
C TRP A 104 -0.67 3.66 -11.57
N MET A 105 0.13 3.02 -10.71
CA MET A 105 1.49 2.62 -11.06
C MET A 105 1.53 1.69 -12.26
N GLN A 106 0.63 0.70 -12.32
CA GLN A 106 0.50 -0.19 -13.47
C GLN A 106 0.13 0.58 -14.75
N GLU A 107 -0.89 1.42 -14.69
CA GLU A 107 -1.39 2.21 -15.83
C GLU A 107 -0.34 3.19 -16.36
N ASN A 108 0.55 3.70 -15.50
CA ASN A 108 1.56 4.69 -15.84
C ASN A 108 2.97 4.08 -16.04
N GLY A 109 3.08 2.76 -16.16
CA GLY A 109 4.36 2.09 -16.45
C GLY A 109 5.41 2.20 -15.32
N LEU A 110 4.98 2.46 -14.09
CA LEU A 110 5.85 2.43 -12.91
C LEU A 110 6.04 0.96 -12.50
N ASP A 111 7.28 0.49 -12.52
CA ASP A 111 7.56 -0.92 -12.29
C ASP A 111 7.65 -1.27 -10.80
N THR A 112 8.20 -0.36 -9.99
CA THR A 112 8.69 -0.67 -8.65
C THR A 112 8.27 0.37 -7.62
N ALA A 113 7.71 -0.08 -6.49
CA ALA A 113 7.35 0.72 -5.33
C ALA A 113 8.28 0.41 -4.14
N ALA A 114 9.23 1.32 -3.87
CA ALA A 114 10.12 1.24 -2.72
C ALA A 114 9.41 1.79 -1.47
N LEU A 115 8.78 0.91 -0.70
CA LEU A 115 8.09 1.28 0.54
C LEU A 115 9.09 1.83 1.57
N GLN A 116 8.83 3.06 2.02
CA GLN A 116 9.57 3.67 3.11
C GLN A 116 9.06 3.12 4.46
N ARG A 117 10.00 2.70 5.31
CA ARG A 117 9.71 2.20 6.66
C ARG A 117 10.53 3.00 7.68
N PHE A 118 9.83 3.63 8.61
CA PHE A 118 10.39 4.38 9.73
C PHE A 118 9.83 3.85 11.05
N ASP A 119 10.45 4.22 12.18
CA ASP A 119 10.02 3.95 13.56
C ASP A 119 9.18 2.66 13.74
N PRO A 120 9.77 1.47 13.48
CA PRO A 120 9.04 0.21 13.52
C PRO A 120 8.69 -0.23 14.95
N THR A 121 9.30 0.36 15.97
CA THR A 121 9.13 -0.01 17.38
C THR A 121 8.30 1.00 18.18
N GLY A 122 8.07 2.20 17.65
CA GLY A 122 7.20 3.21 18.27
C GLY A 122 5.72 3.00 17.97
N GLY A 123 4.90 3.99 18.35
CA GLY A 123 3.44 3.92 18.23
C GLY A 123 2.90 3.71 16.80
N GLU A 124 3.71 4.04 15.79
CA GLU A 124 3.36 3.84 14.38
C GLU A 124 3.58 2.41 13.88
N GLY A 125 4.38 1.60 14.58
CA GLY A 125 4.84 0.29 14.15
C GLY A 125 3.71 -0.63 13.68
N PRO A 126 2.68 -0.89 14.51
CA PRO A 126 1.56 -1.76 14.13
C PRO A 126 0.80 -1.29 12.88
N THR A 127 0.60 0.03 12.73
CA THR A 127 -0.03 0.62 11.54
C THR A 127 0.85 0.39 10.30
N ARG A 128 2.15 0.65 10.41
CA ARG A 128 3.13 0.51 9.31
C ARG A 128 3.34 -0.95 8.88
N ASP A 129 3.28 -1.88 9.82
CA ASP A 129 3.33 -3.32 9.52
C ASP A 129 2.13 -3.79 8.72
N ALA A 130 0.93 -3.36 9.11
CA ALA A 130 -0.27 -3.67 8.37
C ALA A 130 -0.21 -3.07 6.95
N VAL A 131 0.17 -1.80 6.80
CA VAL A 131 0.36 -1.17 5.49
C VAL A 131 1.40 -1.92 4.65
N THR A 132 2.48 -2.41 5.27
CA THR A 132 3.49 -3.22 4.57
C THR A 132 2.89 -4.48 3.96
N ALA A 133 2.03 -5.18 4.70
CA ALA A 133 1.34 -6.35 4.16
C ALA A 133 0.40 -5.99 3.00
N ARG A 134 -0.30 -4.85 3.09
CA ARG A 134 -1.19 -4.36 2.03
C ARG A 134 -0.44 -3.99 0.76
N VAL A 135 0.70 -3.31 0.90
CA VAL A 135 1.61 -2.95 -0.20
C VAL A 135 2.14 -4.19 -0.89
N ARG A 136 2.53 -5.23 -0.14
CA ARG A 136 2.93 -6.51 -0.71
C ARG A 136 1.81 -7.14 -1.55
N ASN A 137 0.60 -7.21 -0.99
CA ASN A 137 -0.55 -7.79 -1.69
C ASN A 137 -0.92 -7.01 -2.97
N ALA A 138 -0.87 -5.68 -2.91
CA ALA A 138 -1.13 -4.82 -4.07
C ALA A 138 -0.02 -4.98 -5.13
N ALA A 139 1.24 -5.01 -4.71
CA ALA A 139 2.37 -5.25 -5.61
C ALA A 139 2.20 -6.55 -6.41
N GLU A 140 1.81 -7.63 -5.74
CA GLU A 140 1.50 -8.92 -6.39
C GLU A 140 0.30 -8.81 -7.33
N THR A 141 -0.78 -8.17 -6.89
CA THR A 141 -2.03 -8.05 -7.66
C THR A 141 -1.85 -7.27 -8.96
N TYR A 142 -1.07 -6.18 -8.92
CA TYR A 142 -0.87 -5.29 -10.07
C TYR A 142 0.46 -5.57 -10.82
N GLY A 143 1.17 -6.64 -10.46
CA GLY A 143 2.43 -7.02 -11.08
C GLY A 143 3.53 -5.97 -10.95
N ARG A 144 3.59 -5.28 -9.80
CA ARG A 144 4.65 -4.32 -9.45
C ARG A 144 5.68 -4.99 -8.54
N LYS A 145 6.93 -4.55 -8.57
CA LYS A 145 7.96 -4.98 -7.61
C LYS A 145 7.88 -4.12 -6.35
N SER A 146 7.99 -4.70 -5.16
CA SER A 146 8.25 -3.96 -3.92
C SER A 146 9.52 -4.48 -3.24
N PRO A 147 10.68 -3.86 -3.48
CA PRO A 147 11.96 -4.36 -3.00
C PRO A 147 11.95 -4.47 -1.48
N ARG A 148 12.50 -5.57 -0.95
CA ARG A 148 12.48 -5.98 0.48
C ARG A 148 11.17 -6.59 0.98
N LEU A 149 10.10 -6.59 0.20
CA LEU A 149 8.87 -7.34 0.50
C LEU A 149 8.84 -8.58 -0.38
N GLY A 150 9.39 -9.69 0.11
CA GLY A 150 9.28 -10.99 -0.57
C GLY A 150 7.81 -11.39 -0.78
N PRO A 151 7.54 -12.36 -1.67
CA PRO A 151 6.17 -12.79 -1.96
C PRO A 151 5.43 -13.23 -0.70
N SER A 152 4.12 -13.01 -0.67
CA SER A 152 3.22 -13.42 0.38
C SER A 152 3.29 -14.94 0.50
N VAL A 153 3.82 -15.42 1.62
CA VAL A 153 3.81 -16.85 1.93
C VAL A 153 2.36 -17.23 2.14
N ARG A 154 1.69 -17.72 1.09
CA ARG A 154 0.39 -18.39 1.24
C ARG A 154 0.63 -19.55 2.19
N ARG A 155 0.15 -19.43 3.43
CA ARG A 155 0.12 -20.55 4.37
C ARG A 155 -0.73 -21.63 3.72
N ALA A 156 -0.09 -22.64 3.14
CA ALA A 156 -0.78 -23.82 2.67
C ALA A 156 -1.62 -24.34 3.84
N ARG A 157 -2.94 -24.49 3.63
CA ARG A 157 -3.81 -25.16 4.61
C ARG A 157 -3.16 -26.50 4.92
N ARG A 158 -2.68 -26.68 6.15
CA ARG A 158 -2.14 -27.97 6.59
C ARG A 158 -3.25 -29.00 6.40
N LYS A 159 -3.00 -30.00 5.56
CA LYS A 159 -3.88 -31.16 5.40
C LYS A 159 -4.10 -31.76 6.81
N PRO A 160 -5.34 -32.11 7.21
CA PRO A 160 -5.58 -32.76 8.49
C PRO A 160 -4.77 -34.06 8.55
N ARG A 161 -4.10 -34.32 9.68
CA ARG A 161 -3.45 -35.61 9.92
C ARG A 161 -4.55 -36.68 10.07
N PRO A 162 -4.40 -37.88 9.48
CA PRO A 162 -5.36 -38.95 9.70
C PRO A 162 -5.28 -39.40 11.16
N ASP A 163 -6.46 -39.53 11.77
CA ASP A 163 -6.67 -40.05 13.12
C ASP A 163 -6.18 -41.50 13.20
N ARG A 164 -5.35 -41.81 14.21
CA ARG A 164 -4.99 -43.18 14.56
C ARG A 164 -5.93 -43.63 15.66
N SER A 165 -7.09 -44.14 15.26
CA SER A 165 -7.98 -44.91 16.12
C SER A 165 -7.23 -46.14 16.66
N HIS A 166 -7.01 -46.19 17.96
CA HIS A 166 -6.56 -47.38 18.67
C HIS A 166 -7.76 -48.34 18.78
N GLY A 167 -7.68 -49.49 18.10
CA GLY A 167 -8.61 -50.60 18.30
C GLY A 167 -8.26 -51.38 19.58
N PRO A 168 -9.26 -51.93 20.30
CA PRO A 168 -9.04 -52.63 21.56
C PRO A 168 -8.50 -54.04 21.32
N GLY A 169 -7.41 -54.40 21.99
CA GLY A 169 -6.95 -55.78 22.07
C GLY A 169 -7.63 -56.50 23.24
N THR A 170 -8.46 -57.48 22.91
CA THR A 170 -8.99 -58.50 23.84
C THR A 170 -8.06 -59.70 23.88
N ALA A 171 -7.60 -60.08 25.07
CA ALA A 171 -7.49 -61.44 25.62
C ALA A 171 -6.66 -61.39 26.92
#